data_AF-A0A9D4B0C4-F1
#
_entry.id   AF-A0A9D4B0C4-F1
#
_cell.length_a   1.000
_cell.length_b   1.000
_cell.length_c   1.000
_cell.angle_alpha   90.00
_cell.angle_beta   90.00
_cell.angle_gamma   90.00
#
_symmetry.space_group_name_H-M   'P 1'
#
loop_
_entity.id
_entity.type
_entity.pdbx_description
1 polymer ?
#
loop_
_entity_poly.entity_id
_entity_poly.type
_entity_poly.pdbx_seq_one_letter_code
_entity_poly.pdbx_strand_id
1 'polypeptide(L)'
;KKLSRELNDVLCIIVKIVNLVKANGLNSHIFATMCEEMGSKYHHLLLYAEVQWLSHGKVLNRGYELQCELEVFLSQKKSPPAAYFQDLQWLAKPAYLADIFDHFNQLNLSMQESMLSVFVLADKLTTFKKKSTNS
;
A
#
# COMPACT_ATOMS: atom_id res chain seq x y z
N LYS A 1 5.63 -1.46 -23.10
CA LYS A 1 5.92 -0.02 -22.80
C LYS A 1 4.67 0.81 -22.49
N LYS A 2 3.53 0.66 -23.21
CA LYS A 2 2.30 1.45 -22.95
C LYS A 2 1.61 1.13 -21.60
N LEU A 3 1.43 -0.16 -21.29
CA LEU A 3 0.80 -0.61 -20.04
C LEU A 3 1.52 -0.09 -18.78
N SER A 4 2.86 -0.09 -18.78
CA SER A 4 3.65 0.46 -17.67
C SER A 4 3.43 1.96 -17.45
N ARG A 5 3.15 2.74 -18.51
CA ARG A 5 2.84 4.16 -18.37
C ARG A 5 1.46 4.37 -17.76
N GLU A 6 0.44 3.68 -18.27
CA GLU A 6 -0.92 3.78 -17.74
C GLU A 6 -1.01 3.36 -16.26
N LEU A 7 -0.29 2.31 -15.87
CA LEU A 7 -0.24 1.87 -14.47
C LEU A 7 0.51 2.87 -13.56
N ASN A 8 1.57 3.50 -14.08
CA ASN A 8 2.26 4.57 -13.36
C ASN A 8 1.38 5.82 -13.20
N ASP A 9 0.58 6.15 -14.22
CA ASP A 9 -0.37 7.26 -14.15
C ASP A 9 -1.43 6.99 -13.06
N VAL A 10 -1.95 5.76 -12.95
CA VAL A 10 -2.86 5.36 -11.87
C VAL A 10 -2.20 5.52 -10.50
N LEU A 11 -0.96 5.02 -10.32
CA LEU A 11 -0.19 5.21 -9.09
C LEU A 11 -0.06 6.70 -8.73
N CYS A 12 0.32 7.54 -9.70
CA CYS A 12 0.44 8.99 -9.52
C CYS A 12 -0.89 9.63 -9.10
N ILE A 13 -2.02 9.21 -9.69
CA ILE A 13 -3.34 9.72 -9.34
C ILE A 13 -3.71 9.34 -7.90
N ILE A 14 -3.52 8.07 -7.51
CA ILE A 14 -3.80 7.62 -6.15
C ILE A 14 -2.94 8.38 -5.13
N VAL A 15 -1.64 8.57 -5.42
CA VAL A 15 -0.74 9.36 -4.55
C VAL A 15 -1.22 10.80 -4.41
N LYS A 16 -1.68 11.43 -5.50
CA LYS A 16 -2.25 12.79 -5.45
C LYS A 16 -3.51 12.85 -4.58
N ILE A 17 -4.39 11.86 -4.69
CA ILE A 17 -5.62 11.77 -3.88
C ILE A 17 -5.26 11.62 -2.39
N VAL A 18 -4.35 10.70 -2.06
CA VAL A 18 -3.87 10.50 -0.69
C VAL A 18 -3.26 11.77 -0.12
N ASN A 19 -2.41 12.45 -0.90
CA ASN A 19 -1.81 13.71 -0.50
C ASN A 19 -2.85 14.81 -0.29
N LEU A 20 -3.92 14.86 -1.08
CA LEU A 20 -5.00 15.83 -0.90
C LEU A 20 -5.74 15.63 0.44
N VAL A 21 -6.00 14.38 0.81
CA VAL A 21 -6.60 14.05 2.11
C VAL A 21 -5.64 14.39 3.26
N LYS A 22 -4.34 14.09 3.07
CA LYS A 22 -3.29 14.29 4.09
C LYS A 22 -2.76 15.72 4.20
N ALA A 23 -2.97 16.57 3.20
CA ALA A 23 -2.44 17.94 3.16
C ALA A 23 -2.96 18.81 4.32
N ASN A 24 -4.10 18.46 4.90
CA ASN A 24 -4.70 19.17 6.02
C ASN A 24 -5.13 18.17 7.11
N GLY A 25 -4.71 18.41 8.35
CA GLY A 25 -5.08 17.58 9.50
C GLY A 25 -6.60 17.48 9.70
N LEU A 26 -7.35 18.55 9.41
CA LEU A 26 -8.81 18.52 9.44
C LEU A 26 -9.39 17.59 8.37
N ASN A 27 -8.86 17.61 7.14
CA ASN A 27 -9.31 16.69 6.08
C ASN A 27 -9.03 15.24 6.47
N SER A 28 -7.88 14.98 7.08
CA SER A 28 -7.54 13.64 7.57
C SER A 28 -8.47 13.17 8.68
N HIS A 29 -8.86 14.06 9.60
CA HIS A 29 -9.84 13.75 10.64
C HIS A 29 -11.24 13.51 10.07
N ILE A 30 -11.73 14.40 9.20
CA ILE A 30 -13.04 14.25 8.55
C ILE A 30 -13.09 12.94 7.77
N PHE A 31 -12.03 12.63 7.00
CA PHE A 31 -11.95 11.39 6.26
C PHE A 31 -11.99 10.17 7.19
N ALA A 32 -11.27 10.21 8.32
CA ALA A 32 -11.25 9.11 9.28
C ALA A 32 -12.62 8.86 9.92
N THR A 33 -13.31 9.92 10.34
CA THR A 33 -14.68 9.82 10.88
C THR A 33 -15.63 9.26 9.83
N MET A 34 -15.53 9.73 8.59
CA MET A 34 -16.36 9.22 7.49
C MET A 34 -16.09 7.73 7.20
N CYS A 35 -14.83 7.28 7.23
CA CYS A 35 -14.53 5.84 7.12
C CYS A 35 -15.16 5.04 8.27
N GLU A 36 -15.18 5.57 9.49
CA GLU A 36 -15.77 4.89 10.65
C GLU A 36 -17.28 4.76 10.49
N GLU A 37 -17.94 5.85 10.07
CA GLU A 37 -19.38 5.87 9.77
C GLU A 37 -19.77 4.92 8.63
N MET A 38 -18.88 4.75 7.65
CA MET A 38 -19.06 3.82 6.52
C MET A 38 -18.70 2.37 6.88
N GLY A 39 -18.22 2.10 8.10
CA GLY A 39 -17.85 0.76 8.56
C GLY A 39 -16.59 0.20 7.88
N SER A 40 -15.71 1.08 7.39
CA SER A 40 -14.50 0.67 6.68
C SER A 40 -13.54 -0.05 7.61
N LYS A 41 -12.82 -1.06 7.08
CA LYS A 41 -11.74 -1.74 7.82
C LYS A 41 -10.63 -0.78 8.27
N TYR A 42 -10.41 0.29 7.49
CA TYR A 42 -9.34 1.24 7.72
C TYR A 42 -9.88 2.67 7.79
N HIS A 43 -9.36 3.43 8.75
CA HIS A 43 -9.80 4.81 9.01
C HIS A 43 -8.76 5.85 8.55
N HIS A 44 -7.57 5.39 8.16
CA HIS A 44 -6.48 6.28 7.80
C HIS A 44 -5.76 5.78 6.55
N LEU A 45 -5.50 6.72 5.65
CA LEU A 45 -4.59 6.51 4.51
C LEU A 45 -3.13 6.50 5.00
N LEU A 46 -2.30 5.73 4.31
CA LEU A 46 -0.86 5.68 4.55
C LEU A 46 -0.18 6.83 3.81
N LEU A 47 0.84 7.45 4.43
CA LEU A 47 1.63 8.47 3.75
C LEU A 47 2.57 7.80 2.75
N TYR A 48 2.70 8.39 1.58
CA TYR A 48 3.67 7.94 0.58
C TYR A 48 5.09 8.30 1.03
N ALA A 49 5.99 7.32 1.05
CA ALA A 49 7.42 7.53 1.23
C ALA A 49 8.14 7.04 -0.03
N GLU A 50 8.82 7.96 -0.72
CA GLU A 50 9.47 7.76 -2.04
C GLU A 50 10.47 6.57 -2.10
N VAL A 51 10.95 6.08 -0.96
CA VAL A 51 12.18 5.27 -0.88
C VAL A 51 11.95 3.76 -1.01
N GLN A 52 10.71 3.27 -1.18
CA GLN A 52 10.48 1.82 -1.28
C GLN A 52 9.26 1.47 -2.12
N TRP A 53 9.43 0.69 -3.18
CA TRP A 53 8.31 0.21 -4.01
C TRP A 53 7.24 -0.56 -3.20
N LEU A 54 7.61 -1.16 -2.05
CA LEU A 54 6.68 -1.77 -1.10
C LEU A 54 5.74 -0.75 -0.42
N SER A 55 6.20 0.48 -0.18
CA SER A 55 5.34 1.54 0.36
C SER A 55 4.30 1.98 -0.68
N HIS A 56 4.68 2.00 -1.96
CA HIS A 56 3.78 2.35 -3.06
C HIS A 56 2.64 1.33 -3.17
N GLY A 57 2.96 0.04 -3.08
CA GLY A 57 1.94 -1.02 -3.06
C GLY A 57 0.99 -0.91 -1.88
N LYS A 58 1.51 -0.65 -0.67
CA LYS A 58 0.66 -0.49 0.52
C LYS A 58 -0.26 0.73 0.45
N VAL A 59 0.24 1.85 -0.08
CA VAL A 59 -0.56 3.07 -0.28
C VAL A 59 -1.65 2.80 -1.32
N LEU A 60 -1.32 2.12 -2.42
CA LEU A 60 -2.30 1.78 -3.44
C LEU A 60 -3.36 0.80 -2.92
N ASN A 61 -2.97 -0.28 -2.23
CA ASN A 61 -3.92 -1.24 -1.65
C ASN A 61 -4.86 -0.55 -0.67
N ARG A 62 -4.32 0.31 0.20
CA ARG A 62 -5.13 1.06 1.16
C ARG A 62 -6.08 2.05 0.46
N GLY A 63 -5.62 2.72 -0.59
CA GLY A 63 -6.45 3.62 -1.38
C GLY A 63 -7.55 2.87 -2.13
N TYR A 64 -7.25 1.68 -2.66
CA TYR A 64 -8.22 0.83 -3.33
C TYR A 64 -9.28 0.27 -2.37
N GLU A 65 -8.87 -0.23 -1.20
CA GLU A 65 -9.82 -0.69 -0.17
C GLU A 65 -10.73 0.44 0.33
N LEU A 66 -10.29 1.70 0.25
CA LEU A 66 -11.05 2.88 0.64
C LEU A 66 -11.62 3.66 -0.55
N GLN A 67 -11.82 3.01 -1.70
CA GLN A 67 -12.22 3.70 -2.92
C GLN A 67 -13.60 4.36 -2.81
N CYS A 68 -14.55 3.75 -2.09
CA CYS A 68 -15.90 4.29 -1.90
C CYS A 68 -15.86 5.53 -1.00
N GLU A 69 -15.07 5.48 0.06
CA GLU A 69 -14.82 6.57 0.98
C GLU A 69 -14.14 7.72 0.25
N LEU A 70 -13.09 7.43 -0.54
CA LEU A 70 -12.39 8.41 -1.35
C LEU A 70 -13.31 9.07 -2.38
N GLU A 71 -14.18 8.31 -3.04
CA GLU A 71 -15.18 8.83 -3.97
C GLU A 71 -16.11 9.84 -3.28
N VAL A 72 -16.69 9.47 -2.14
CA VAL A 72 -17.61 10.34 -1.38
C VAL A 72 -16.88 11.60 -0.92
N PHE A 73 -15.69 11.46 -0.34
CA PHE A 73 -14.89 12.58 0.15
C PHE A 73 -14.52 13.56 -0.97
N LEU A 74 -14.04 13.05 -2.11
CA LEU A 74 -13.66 13.88 -3.25
C LEU A 74 -14.87 14.56 -3.89
N SER A 75 -16.02 13.88 -3.93
CA SER A 75 -17.28 14.43 -4.44
C SER A 75 -17.76 15.60 -3.57
N GLN A 76 -17.72 15.46 -2.24
CA GLN A 76 -18.04 16.54 -1.31
C GLN A 76 -17.12 17.75 -1.49
N LYS A 77 -15.83 17.51 -1.77
CA LYS A 77 -14.84 18.56 -2.05
C LYS A 77 -14.92 19.10 -3.48
N LYS A 78 -15.79 18.56 -4.35
CA LYS A 78 -15.88 18.88 -5.79
C LYS A 78 -14.51 18.77 -6.47
N SER A 79 -13.72 17.78 -6.07
CA SER A 79 -12.36 17.60 -6.54
C SER A 79 -12.37 16.85 -7.88
N PRO A 80 -11.61 17.30 -8.91
CA PRO A 80 -11.56 16.65 -10.22
C PRO A 80 -11.32 15.12 -10.21
N PRO A 81 -10.49 14.56 -9.30
CA PRO A 81 -10.26 13.12 -9.25
C PRO A 81 -11.49 12.27 -8.87
N ALA A 82 -12.57 12.86 -8.37
CA ALA A 82 -13.82 12.12 -8.07
C ALA A 82 -14.36 11.39 -9.31
N ALA A 83 -14.16 11.96 -10.51
CA ALA A 83 -14.65 11.38 -11.75
C ALA A 83 -14.03 10.01 -12.09
N TYR A 84 -12.79 9.74 -11.63
CA TYR A 84 -12.14 8.45 -11.89
C TYR A 84 -12.81 7.27 -11.20
N PHE A 85 -13.48 7.51 -10.07
CA PHE A 85 -14.20 6.46 -9.33
C PHE A 85 -15.53 6.07 -9.97
N GLN A 86 -16.02 6.84 -10.95
CA GLN A 86 -17.21 6.49 -11.74
C GLN A 86 -16.86 5.64 -12.98
N ASP A 87 -15.57 5.55 -13.33
CA ASP A 87 -15.11 4.82 -14.51
C ASP A 87 -14.67 3.41 -14.14
N LEU A 88 -15.51 2.41 -14.42
CA LEU A 88 -15.23 1.00 -14.17
C LEU A 88 -13.97 0.50 -14.91
N GLN A 89 -13.69 1.01 -16.12
CA GLN A 89 -12.48 0.64 -16.87
C GLN A 89 -11.24 1.22 -16.20
N TRP A 90 -11.35 2.42 -15.62
CA TRP A 90 -10.29 2.98 -14.81
C TRP A 90 -10.10 2.18 -13.52
N LEU A 91 -11.17 1.85 -12.79
CA LEU A 91 -11.14 1.10 -11.52
C LEU A 91 -10.57 -0.32 -11.64
N ALA A 92 -10.66 -0.95 -12.81
CA ALA A 92 -9.99 -2.23 -13.07
C ALA A 92 -8.45 -2.14 -12.95
N LYS A 93 -7.87 -0.97 -13.23
CA LYS A 93 -6.41 -0.76 -13.20
C LYS A 93 -5.82 -0.72 -11.78
N PRO A 94 -6.34 0.09 -10.82
CA PRO A 94 -5.89 0.03 -9.44
C PRO A 94 -6.21 -1.32 -8.79
N ALA A 95 -7.31 -1.99 -9.14
CA ALA A 95 -7.59 -3.35 -8.67
C ALA A 95 -6.49 -4.34 -9.08
N TYR A 96 -6.15 -4.37 -10.38
CA TYR A 96 -5.07 -5.19 -10.91
C TYR A 96 -3.72 -4.89 -10.26
N LEU A 97 -3.42 -3.59 -10.03
CA LEU A 97 -2.20 -3.21 -9.32
C LEU A 97 -2.21 -3.68 -7.88
N ALA A 98 -3.35 -3.61 -7.19
CA ALA A 98 -3.46 -4.02 -5.81
C ALA A 98 -3.15 -5.51 -5.64
N ASP A 99 -3.71 -6.35 -6.52
CA ASP A 99 -3.46 -7.79 -6.55
C ASP A 99 -1.97 -8.10 -6.78
N ILE A 100 -1.34 -7.41 -7.74
CA ILE A 100 0.09 -7.60 -8.03
C ILE A 100 0.96 -7.19 -6.85
N PHE A 101 0.69 -6.03 -6.24
CA PHE A 101 1.47 -5.55 -5.11
C PHE A 101 1.30 -6.45 -3.89
N ASP A 102 0.11 -7.00 -3.68
CA ASP A 102 -0.11 -7.96 -2.61
C ASP A 102 0.72 -9.24 -2.83
N HIS A 103 0.72 -9.77 -4.06
CA HIS A 103 1.52 -10.93 -4.41
C HIS A 103 3.03 -10.69 -4.21
N PHE A 104 3.53 -9.53 -4.61
CA PHE A 104 4.92 -9.16 -4.37
C PHE A 104 5.24 -8.99 -2.89
N ASN A 105 4.32 -8.42 -2.11
CA ASN A 105 4.52 -8.26 -0.66
C ASN A 105 4.57 -9.63 0.04
N GLN A 106 3.69 -10.57 -0.34
CA GLN A 106 3.72 -11.95 0.15
C GLN A 106 5.04 -12.65 -0.19
N LEU A 107 5.48 -12.55 -1.44
CA LEU A 107 6.77 -13.13 -1.87
C LEU A 107 7.94 -12.53 -1.07
N ASN A 108 7.94 -11.21 -0.89
CA ASN A 108 9.00 -10.54 -0.13
C ASN A 108 9.03 -10.97 1.34
N LEU A 109 7.87 -11.15 1.98
CA LEU A 109 7.79 -11.67 3.36
C LEU A 109 8.35 -13.10 3.46
N SER A 110 7.95 -13.98 2.54
CA SER A 110 8.46 -15.36 2.49
C SER A 110 9.98 -15.41 2.30
N MET A 111 10.52 -14.54 1.44
CA MET A 111 11.96 -14.42 1.26
C MET A 111 12.68 -13.93 2.52
N GLN A 112 12.13 -12.94 3.22
CA GLN A 112 12.71 -12.44 4.48
C GLN A 112 12.70 -13.52 5.58
N GLU A 113 11.60 -14.26 5.72
CA GLU A 113 11.50 -15.40 6.64
C GLU A 113 12.55 -16.48 6.31
N SER A 114 12.74 -16.78 5.02
CA SER A 114 13.75 -17.75 4.58
C SER A 114 15.18 -17.28 4.92
N MET A 115 15.48 -15.99 4.73
CA MET A 115 16.80 -15.43 5.03
C MET A 115 17.12 -15.46 6.53
N LEU A 116 16.12 -15.15 7.37
CA LEU A 116 16.25 -15.29 8.82
C LEU A 116 16.55 -16.74 9.22
N SER A 117 15.89 -17.72 8.59
CA SER A 117 16.13 -19.14 8.87
C SER A 117 17.56 -19.58 8.54
N VAL A 118 18.12 -19.11 7.40
CA VAL A 118 19.51 -19.38 7.00
C VAL A 118 20.49 -18.78 8.00
N PHE A 119 20.25 -17.55 8.45
CA PHE A 119 21.11 -16.91 9.45
C PHE A 119 21.09 -17.66 10.79
N VAL A 120 19.91 -18.07 11.25
CA VAL A 120 19.75 -18.87 12.48
C VAL A 120 20.48 -20.22 12.36
N LEU A 121 20.38 -20.89 11.21
CA LEU A 121 21.11 -22.13 10.95
C LEU A 121 22.64 -21.92 10.95
N ALA A 122 23.11 -20.85 10.32
CA ALA A 122 24.53 -20.50 10.33
C ALA A 122 25.04 -20.21 11.75
N ASP A 123 24.29 -19.45 12.55
CA ASP A 123 24.65 -19.14 13.94
C ASP A 123 24.75 -20.41 14.81
N LYS A 124 23.79 -21.34 14.67
CA LYS A 124 23.83 -22.66 15.32
C LYS A 124 25.06 -23.47 14.93
N LEU A 125 25.44 -23.49 13.65
CA LEU A 125 26.65 -24.19 13.17
C LEU A 125 27.93 -23.57 13.74
N THR A 126 28.02 -22.24 13.80
CA THR A 126 29.19 -21.59 14.42
C THR A 126 29.28 -21.87 15.92
N THR A 127 28.15 -21.87 16.61
CA THR A 127 28.07 -22.21 18.05
C THR A 127 28.48 -23.65 18.30
N PHE A 128 27.97 -24.58 17.49
CA PHE A 128 28.37 -25.99 17.53
C PHE A 128 29.88 -26.15 17.30
N LYS A 129 30.43 -25.51 16.25
CA LYS A 129 31.85 -25.55 15.94
C LYS A 129 32.72 -25.05 17.09
N LYS A 130 32.34 -23.91 17.72
CA LYS A 130 33.05 -23.35 18.89
C LYS A 130 33.03 -24.31 20.09
N LYS A 131 31.91 -24.99 20.32
CA LYS A 131 31.78 -25.97 21.43
C LYS A 131 32.66 -27.20 21.19
N SER A 132 32.74 -27.68 19.95
CA SER A 132 33.59 -28.82 19.57
C SER A 132 35.09 -28.51 19.53
N THR A 133 35.51 -27.25 19.41
CA THR A 133 36.93 -26.86 19.46
C THR A 133 37.44 -26.53 20.87
N ASN A 134 36.53 -26.41 21.86
CA ASN A 134 36.86 -26.10 23.26
C ASN A 134 36.67 -27.32 24.19
N SER A 135 36.49 -28.52 23.64
CA SER A 135 36.59 -29.83 24.32
C SER A 135 37.78 -30.59 23.74
#